data_AF-A0A7V9NR26-F1
#
_entry.id   AF-A0A7V9NR26-F1
#
_cell.length_a   1.000
_cell.length_b   1.000
_cell.length_c   1.000
_cell.angle_alpha   90.00
_cell.angle_beta   90.00
_cell.angle_gamma   90.00
#
_symmetry.space_group_name_H-M   'P 1'
#
loop_
_entity.id
_entity.type
_entity.pdbx_description
1 polymer ?
#
loop_
_entity_poly.entity_id
_entity_poly.type
_entity_poly.pdbx_seq_one_letter_code
_entity_poly.pdbx_strand_id
1 'polypeptide(L)'
;GRITKGTLAALDYANSLRPNHIAAVFLSITETDADEIVDEWARFRIPVPLEIVHSPYRDFVDPFVAFLDELEDRWGDATTTVVIPEFVVHHWYEQALHNQTATRLKLALLFRPRTVVTSVPYHVTGVSSPKAELQP
;
A
#
# COMPACT_ATOMS: atom_id res chain seq x y z
N GLY A 1 -5.47 3.16 -12.05
CA GLY A 1 -4.70 2.33 -11.08
C GLY A 1 -5.27 0.92 -11.00
N ARG A 2 -4.50 -0.12 -10.59
CA ARG A 2 -5.01 -1.51 -10.53
C ARG A 2 -4.95 -2.11 -9.12
N ILE A 3 -6.03 -2.73 -8.66
CA ILE A 3 -6.06 -3.54 -7.43
C ILE A 3 -5.22 -4.79 -7.66
N THR A 4 -4.29 -5.04 -6.74
CA THR A 4 -3.41 -6.21 -6.81
C THR A 4 -3.67 -7.18 -5.65
N LYS A 5 -3.20 -8.42 -5.80
CA LYS A 5 -3.20 -9.39 -4.70
C LYS A 5 -2.43 -8.90 -3.47
N GLY A 6 -1.38 -8.09 -3.66
CA GLY A 6 -0.66 -7.44 -2.58
C GLY A 6 -1.51 -6.42 -1.83
N THR A 7 -2.33 -5.64 -2.55
CA THR A 7 -3.32 -4.72 -1.96
C THR A 7 -4.31 -5.48 -1.06
N LEU A 8 -4.86 -6.59 -1.55
CA LEU A 8 -5.79 -7.42 -0.77
C LEU A 8 -5.11 -8.02 0.47
N ALA A 9 -3.88 -8.53 0.34
CA ALA A 9 -3.12 -9.06 1.48
C ALA A 9 -2.83 -7.99 2.54
N ALA A 10 -2.51 -6.76 2.12
CA ALA A 10 -2.32 -5.63 3.03
C ALA A 10 -3.62 -5.24 3.76
N LEU A 11 -4.76 -5.24 3.06
CA LEU A 11 -6.07 -4.99 3.68
C LEU A 11 -6.44 -6.09 4.68
N ASP A 12 -6.19 -7.36 4.36
CA ASP A 12 -6.43 -8.48 5.28
C ASP A 12 -5.58 -8.35 6.55
N TYR A 13 -4.28 -8.03 6.38
CA TYR A 13 -3.39 -7.75 7.50
C TYR A 13 -3.88 -6.56 8.34
N ALA A 14 -4.23 -5.44 7.70
CA ALA A 14 -4.75 -4.26 8.39
C ALA A 14 -6.03 -4.58 9.19
N ASN A 15 -6.96 -5.34 8.61
CA ASN A 15 -8.17 -5.78 9.29
C ASN A 15 -7.87 -6.70 10.49
N SER A 16 -6.83 -7.54 10.40
CA SER A 16 -6.43 -8.43 11.50
C SER A 16 -5.99 -7.68 12.76
N LEU A 17 -5.53 -6.43 12.62
CA LEU A 17 -5.17 -5.55 13.72
C LEU A 17 -6.39 -5.01 14.49
N ARG A 18 -7.61 -5.21 13.96
CA ARG A 18 -8.88 -4.73 14.51
C ARG A 18 -8.84 -3.24 14.91
N PRO A 19 -8.46 -2.35 13.97
CA PRO A 19 -8.37 -0.93 14.28
C PRO A 19 -9.76 -0.34 14.53
N ASN A 20 -9.83 0.75 15.29
CA ASN A 20 -11.07 1.52 15.46
C ASN A 20 -11.55 2.12 14.12
N HIS A 21 -10.59 2.53 13.27
CA HIS A 21 -10.82 3.11 11.95
C HIS A 21 -9.84 2.52 10.95
N ILE A 22 -10.33 2.22 9.76
CA ILE A 22 -9.53 1.72 8.64
C ILE A 22 -9.93 2.48 7.38
N ALA A 23 -8.94 2.90 6.61
CA ALA A 23 -9.11 3.49 5.29
C ALA A 23 -8.01 2.98 4.37
N ALA A 24 -8.36 2.69 3.13
CA ALA A 24 -7.41 2.47 2.06
C ALA A 24 -7.09 3.81 1.42
N VAL A 25 -5.82 4.09 1.17
CA VAL A 25 -5.40 5.35 0.55
C VAL A 25 -4.84 5.07 -0.83
N PHE A 26 -5.36 5.77 -1.83
CA PHE A 26 -4.81 5.77 -3.18
C PHE A 26 -4.25 7.16 -3.51
N LEU A 27 -2.95 7.20 -3.83
CA LEU A 27 -2.27 8.41 -4.24
C LEU A 27 -2.42 8.58 -5.75
N SER A 28 -3.20 9.59 -6.17
CA SER A 28 -3.52 9.83 -7.57
C SER A 28 -2.73 10.99 -8.16
N ILE A 29 -2.19 10.81 -9.38
CA ILE A 29 -1.58 11.91 -10.16
C ILE A 29 -2.63 12.58 -11.05
N THR A 30 -3.61 11.82 -11.56
CA THR A 30 -4.60 12.30 -12.53
C THR A 30 -6.02 11.99 -12.06
N GLU A 31 -7.01 12.74 -12.56
CA GLU A 31 -8.42 12.44 -12.28
C GLU A 31 -8.81 11.07 -12.85
N THR A 32 -8.30 10.72 -14.04
CA THR A 32 -8.54 9.41 -14.66
C THR A 32 -8.05 8.25 -13.79
N ASP A 33 -6.88 8.37 -13.14
CA ASP A 33 -6.38 7.34 -12.23
C ASP A 33 -7.27 7.16 -11.01
N ALA A 34 -7.86 8.25 -10.51
CA ALA A 34 -8.78 8.24 -9.37
C ALA A 34 -10.11 7.58 -9.73
N ASP A 35 -10.69 7.93 -10.89
CA ASP A 35 -11.94 7.33 -11.36
C ASP A 35 -11.80 5.82 -11.57
N GLU A 36 -10.70 5.39 -12.21
CA GLU A 36 -10.42 3.97 -12.44
C GLU A 36 -10.35 3.17 -11.14
N ILE A 37 -9.67 3.68 -10.11
CA ILE A 37 -9.53 2.96 -8.84
C ILE A 37 -10.86 2.91 -8.09
N VAL A 38 -11.67 3.97 -8.16
CA VAL A 38 -13.00 4.01 -7.52
C VAL A 38 -13.92 2.96 -8.14
N ASP A 39 -13.97 2.90 -9.48
CA ASP A 39 -14.76 1.91 -10.21
C ASP A 39 -14.31 0.48 -9.90
N GLU A 40 -12.99 0.25 -9.86
CA GLU A 40 -12.44 -1.05 -9.51
C GLU A 40 -12.77 -1.43 -8.06
N TRP A 41 -12.62 -0.50 -7.11
CA TRP A 41 -12.93 -0.72 -5.69
C TRP A 41 -14.38 -1.12 -5.48
N ALA A 42 -15.30 -0.42 -6.15
CA ALA A 42 -16.73 -0.73 -6.15
C ALA A 42 -17.01 -2.11 -6.77
N ARG A 43 -16.38 -2.42 -7.91
CA ARG A 43 -16.52 -3.71 -8.59
C ARG A 43 -16.09 -4.89 -7.73
N PHE A 44 -14.99 -4.75 -7.00
CA PHE A 44 -14.51 -5.79 -6.08
C PHE A 44 -15.26 -5.83 -4.74
N ARG A 45 -16.17 -4.88 -4.49
CA ARG A 45 -16.97 -4.78 -3.25
C ARG A 45 -16.09 -4.80 -2.00
N ILE A 46 -14.97 -4.08 -2.04
CA ILE A 46 -14.06 -3.99 -0.90
C ILE A 46 -14.74 -3.16 0.20
N PRO A 47 -14.92 -3.71 1.43
CA PRO A 47 -15.70 -3.05 2.48
C PRO A 47 -14.94 -1.93 3.20
N VAL A 48 -13.67 -1.72 2.85
CA VAL A 48 -12.82 -0.68 3.43
C VAL A 48 -13.04 0.63 2.67
N PRO A 49 -13.31 1.76 3.34
CA PRO A 49 -13.40 3.08 2.68
C PRO A 49 -12.14 3.40 1.88
N LEU A 50 -12.30 3.98 0.69
CA LEU A 50 -11.20 4.41 -0.16
C LEU A 50 -11.09 5.94 -0.09
N GLU A 51 -9.92 6.42 0.32
CA GLU A 51 -9.54 7.84 0.34
C GLU A 51 -8.60 8.11 -0.83
N ILE A 52 -8.90 9.13 -1.63
CA ILE A 52 -8.06 9.56 -2.75
C ILE A 52 -7.26 10.77 -2.32
N VAL A 53 -5.93 10.65 -2.36
CA VAL A 53 -5.01 11.77 -2.08
C VAL A 53 -4.42 12.22 -3.41
N HIS A 54 -4.77 13.43 -3.83
CA HIS A 54 -4.25 14.01 -5.07
C HIS A 54 -2.82 14.51 -4.86
N SER A 55 -1.90 13.99 -5.66
CA SER A 55 -0.47 14.28 -5.64
C SER A 55 -0.05 14.76 -7.04
N PRO A 56 -0.23 16.06 -7.34
CA PRO A 56 0.28 16.60 -8.59
C PRO A 56 1.82 16.54 -8.59
N TYR A 57 2.42 16.37 -9.77
CA TYR A 57 3.89 16.42 -9.99
C TYR A 57 4.74 15.21 -9.54
N ARG A 58 4.14 14.03 -9.31
CA ARG A 58 4.83 12.76 -8.95
C ARG A 58 5.52 12.77 -7.58
N ASP A 59 5.29 13.78 -6.75
CA ASP A 59 5.73 13.77 -5.36
C ASP A 59 4.65 13.22 -4.46
N PHE A 60 4.82 11.97 -4.06
CA PHE A 60 3.85 11.21 -3.28
C PHE A 60 4.05 11.31 -1.77
N VAL A 61 5.22 11.78 -1.32
CA VAL A 61 5.57 11.75 0.11
C VAL A 61 4.86 12.88 0.83
N ASP A 62 5.05 14.12 0.37
CA ASP A 62 4.53 15.30 1.06
C ASP A 62 2.98 15.31 1.11
N PRO A 63 2.24 15.03 0.02
CA PRO A 63 0.78 14.96 0.09
C PRO A 63 0.27 13.85 1.01
N PHE A 64 0.98 12.72 1.09
CA PHE A 64 0.59 11.63 1.98
C PHE A 64 0.85 11.98 3.44
N VAL A 65 1.98 12.63 3.75
CA VAL A 65 2.25 13.10 5.12
C VAL A 65 1.22 14.14 5.56
N ALA A 66 0.90 15.11 4.70
CA ALA A 66 -0.13 16.10 4.98
C ALA A 66 -1.49 15.44 5.25
N PHE A 67 -1.86 14.43 4.46
CA PHE A 67 -3.07 13.65 4.70
C PHE A 67 -3.06 12.92 6.05
N LEU A 68 -1.92 12.38 6.48
CA LEU A 68 -1.82 11.77 7.82
C LEU A 68 -1.96 12.80 8.94
N ASP A 69 -1.43 14.01 8.75
CA ASP A 69 -1.57 15.11 9.70
C ASP A 69 -3.05 15.53 9.84
N GLU A 70 -3.79 15.63 8.72
CA GLU A 70 -5.23 15.88 8.74
C GLU A 70 -6.03 14.77 9.45
N LEU A 71 -5.60 13.51 9.33
CA LEU A 71 -6.21 12.40 10.07
C LEU A 71 -5.92 12.48 11.57
N GLU A 72 -4.69 12.84 11.96
CA GLU A 72 -4.35 13.02 13.38
C GLU A 72 -5.18 14.14 14.01
N ASP A 73 -5.38 15.26 13.32
CA ASP A 73 -6.26 16.34 13.78
C ASP A 73 -7.72 15.89 13.90
N ARG A 74 -8.18 15.02 12.99
CA ARG A 74 -9.58 14.54 12.96
C ARG A 74 -9.87 13.50 14.04
N TRP A 75 -8.95 12.58 14.28
CA TRP A 75 -9.14 11.42 15.15
C TRP A 75 -8.41 11.55 16.50
N GLY A 76 -7.74 12.68 16.73
CA GLY A 76 -6.92 12.97 17.91
C GLY A 76 -5.55 12.29 17.85
N ASP A 77 -4.76 12.46 18.93
CA ASP A 77 -3.44 11.86 19.12
C ASP A 77 -3.52 10.32 19.28
N ALA A 78 -4.10 9.59 18.33
CA ALA A 78 -4.09 8.14 18.26
C ALA A 78 -2.78 7.65 17.62
N THR A 79 -2.48 6.36 17.68
CA THR A 79 -1.35 5.78 16.94
C THR A 79 -1.83 5.33 15.57
N THR A 80 -1.21 5.84 14.51
CA THR A 80 -1.55 5.51 13.12
C THR A 80 -0.62 4.41 12.62
N THR A 81 -1.21 3.30 12.15
CA THR A 81 -0.45 2.23 11.50
C THR A 81 -0.61 2.33 9.98
N VAL A 82 0.47 2.68 9.29
CA VAL A 82 0.55 2.72 7.82
C VAL A 82 0.99 1.36 7.31
N VAL A 83 0.08 0.65 6.65
CA VAL A 83 0.34 -0.67 6.07
C VAL A 83 0.65 -0.52 4.59
N ILE A 84 1.88 -0.85 4.18
CA ILE A 84 2.38 -0.69 2.82
C ILE A 84 2.52 -2.09 2.18
N PRO A 85 1.79 -2.41 1.10
CA PRO A 85 2.04 -3.61 0.33
C PRO A 85 3.38 -3.48 -0.42
N GLU A 86 4.23 -4.51 -0.33
CA GLU A 86 5.52 -4.53 -1.02
C GLU A 86 5.64 -5.74 -1.93
N PHE A 87 5.79 -5.49 -3.23
CA PHE A 87 6.12 -6.54 -4.19
C PHE A 87 7.54 -6.99 -3.96
N VAL A 88 7.75 -8.23 -3.51
CA VAL A 88 9.09 -8.78 -3.31
C VAL A 88 9.48 -9.55 -4.57
N VAL A 89 10.50 -9.07 -5.29
CA VAL A 89 11.10 -9.81 -6.43
C VAL A 89 12.23 -10.72 -5.96
N HIS A 90 12.59 -11.72 -6.78
CA HIS A 90 13.59 -12.74 -6.44
C HIS A 90 15.01 -12.19 -6.20
N HIS A 91 15.35 -11.03 -6.76
CA HIS A 91 16.66 -10.40 -6.56
C HIS A 91 16.56 -9.04 -5.87
N TRP A 92 17.29 -8.88 -4.76
CA TRP A 92 17.29 -7.66 -3.94
C TRP A 92 17.78 -6.40 -4.68
N TYR A 93 18.58 -6.53 -5.74
CA TYR A 93 19.04 -5.39 -6.56
C TYR A 93 17.94 -4.89 -7.52
N GLU A 94 17.03 -5.75 -7.96
CA GLU A 94 15.86 -5.37 -8.78
C GLU A 94 14.82 -4.62 -7.91
N GLN A 95 14.69 -5.03 -6.64
CA GLN A 95 13.83 -4.39 -5.64
C GLN A 95 14.16 -2.90 -5.41
N ALA A 96 15.44 -2.53 -5.43
CA ALA A 96 15.91 -1.17 -5.17
C ALA A 96 15.53 -0.17 -6.28
N LEU A 97 15.40 -0.63 -7.54
CA LEU A 97 15.05 0.26 -8.65
C LEU A 97 13.54 0.46 -8.77
N HIS A 98 12.73 -0.54 -8.40
CA HIS A 98 11.30 -0.57 -8.69
C HIS A 98 10.40 0.01 -7.60
N ASN A 99 10.87 0.16 -6.35
CA ASN A 99 10.01 0.61 -5.24
C ASN A 99 10.53 1.86 -4.50
N GLN A 100 11.12 2.81 -5.24
CA GLN A 100 11.74 4.01 -4.66
C GLN A 100 10.74 4.85 -3.84
N THR A 101 9.47 4.92 -4.27
CA THR A 101 8.42 5.69 -3.58
C THR A 101 8.15 5.12 -2.18
N ALA A 102 7.98 3.81 -2.03
CA ALA A 102 7.72 3.21 -0.71
C ALA A 102 8.91 3.39 0.23
N THR A 103 10.15 3.28 -0.26
CA THR A 103 11.34 3.53 0.54
C THR A 103 11.38 4.97 1.05
N ARG A 104 11.12 5.96 0.18
CA ARG A 104 11.05 7.37 0.59
C ARG A 104 9.93 7.61 1.60
N LEU A 105 8.76 7.02 1.39
CA LEU A 105 7.63 7.12 2.31
C LEU A 105 7.98 6.58 3.70
N LYS A 106 8.55 5.37 3.79
CA LYS A 106 9.00 4.79 5.07
C LYS A 106 10.01 5.69 5.78
N LEU A 107 10.98 6.23 5.04
CA LEU A 107 12.01 7.11 5.61
C LEU A 107 11.39 8.41 6.16
N ALA A 108 10.45 9.01 5.44
CA ALA A 108 9.73 10.19 5.92
C ALA A 108 8.91 9.88 7.18
N LEU A 109 8.20 8.75 7.19
CA LEU A 109 7.33 8.35 8.31
C LEU A 109 8.11 7.87 9.54
N LEU A 110 9.37 7.43 9.41
CA LEU A 110 10.19 7.00 10.53
C LEU A 110 10.38 8.08 11.60
N PHE A 111 10.41 9.35 11.17
CA PHE A 111 10.57 10.50 12.04
C PHE A 111 9.24 11.16 12.43
N ARG A 112 8.11 10.66 11.92
CA ARG A 112 6.78 11.15 12.27
C ARG A 112 6.35 10.55 13.61
N PRO A 113 5.97 11.38 14.61
CA PRO A 113 5.45 10.88 15.87
C PRO A 113 4.26 9.95 15.68
N ARG A 114 4.06 9.03 16.63
CA ARG A 114 2.86 8.17 16.73
C ARG A 114 2.53 7.36 15.48
N THR A 115 3.52 7.14 14.61
CA THR A 115 3.34 6.47 13.33
C THR A 115 4.08 5.14 13.35
N VAL A 116 3.37 4.06 13.07
CA VAL A 116 3.94 2.72 12.88
C VAL A 116 3.84 2.39 11.41
N VAL A 117 4.95 2.01 10.78
CA VAL A 117 4.94 1.60 9.37
C VAL A 117 5.14 0.09 9.29
N THR A 118 4.21 -0.60 8.66
CA THR A 118 4.29 -2.05 8.44
C THR A 118 4.37 -2.39 6.97
N SER A 119 5.39 -3.15 6.60
CA SER A 119 5.60 -3.70 5.27
C SER A 119 4.92 -5.05 5.15
N VAL A 120 3.97 -5.20 4.23
CA VAL A 120 3.33 -6.50 3.94
C VAL A 120 3.92 -7.04 2.65
N PRO A 121 4.85 -8.03 2.72
CA PRO A 121 5.47 -8.57 1.54
C PRO A 121 4.47 -9.42 0.74
N TYR A 122 4.40 -9.17 -0.55
CA TYR A 122 3.69 -9.99 -1.51
C TYR A 122 4.68 -10.64 -2.47
N HIS A 123 4.85 -11.95 -2.32
CA HIS A 123 5.69 -12.76 -3.21
C HIS A 123 4.87 -13.21 -4.42
N VAL A 124 5.29 -12.79 -5.61
CA VAL A 124 4.71 -13.31 -6.86
C VAL A 124 5.32 -14.69 -7.10
N THR A 125 4.72 -15.75 -6.57
CA THR A 125 5.16 -17.11 -6.89
C THR A 125 4.83 -17.40 -8.35
N GLY A 126 5.84 -17.42 -9.21
CA GLY A 126 5.73 -17.96 -10.56
C GLY A 126 5.34 -19.43 -10.50
N VAL A 127 4.30 -19.82 -11.24
CA VAL A 127 3.98 -21.22 -11.47
C VAL A 127 5.08 -21.81 -12.36
N SER A 128 5.93 -22.66 -11.78
CA SER A 128 6.52 -23.81 -12.47
C SER A 128 6.97 -24.86 -11.46
N SER A 129 6.16 -25.90 -11.30
CA SER A 129 6.67 -27.21 -10.94
C SER A 129 6.75 -28.04 -12.22
N PRO A 130 7.94 -28.28 -12.81
CA PRO A 130 8.12 -29.39 -13.71
C PRO A 130 8.33 -30.65 -12.87
N LYS A 131 7.27 -31.45 -12.81
CA LYS A 131 7.20 -32.93 -12.84
C LYS A 131 8.43 -33.71 -12.32
N ALA A 132 8.14 -34.58 -11.34
CA ALA A 132 8.95 -35.74 -10.97
C ALA A 132 9.31 -36.63 -12.17
N GLU A 133 10.35 -37.46 -11.97
CA GLU A 133 10.94 -38.49 -12.85
C GLU A 133 11.90 -37.91 -13.92
N LEU A 134 13.17 -38.31 -13.97
CA LEU A 134 13.67 -39.69 -14.08
C LEU A 134 15.07 -39.85 -13.43
N GLN A 135 15.24 -40.95 -12.70
CA GLN A 135 16.54 -41.60 -12.46
C GLN A 135 16.90 -42.45 -13.69
N PRO A 136 18.20 -42.60 -14.03
CA PRO A 136 18.67 -43.79 -14.75
C PRO A 136 18.86 -44.98 -13.80
#